data_AF-A0AAF1BK65-F1
#
_entry.id   AF-A0AAF1BK65-F1
#
_cell.length_a   1.000
_cell.length_b   1.000
_cell.length_c   1.000
_cell.angle_alpha   90.00
_cell.angle_beta   90.00
_cell.angle_gamma   90.00
#
_symmetry.space_group_name_H-M   'P 1'
#
loop_
_entity.id
_entity.type
_entity.pdbx_description
1 polymer ?
#
loop_
_entity_poly.entity_id
_entity_poly.type
_entity_poly.pdbx_seq_one_letter_code
_entity_poly.pdbx_strand_id
1 'polypeptide(L)'
;MAPRDKDPEYSPASLPEDHRLVKLGPPQGSGNFTCTDTDGVERLVEMPGKVRRVSYAARGSFAFIKLFPESDARLAGEIVHVVQGTEIKAWRRAGEWPAAFDVETTPAEAPAPAADSDDDDEPLPENPNRRHIIVDESDSEEDSDDE
;
A
#
# COMPACT_ATOMS: atom_id res chain seq x y z
N MET A 1 -4.83 25.26 -16.31
CA MET A 1 -3.89 24.37 -15.61
C MET A 1 -3.92 23.04 -16.33
N ALA A 2 -2.93 22.74 -17.17
CA ALA A 2 -2.85 21.45 -17.86
C ALA A 2 -2.50 20.37 -16.82
N PRO A 3 -3.09 19.15 -16.91
CA PRO A 3 -2.55 18.03 -16.16
C PRO A 3 -1.13 17.80 -16.66
N ARG A 4 -0.19 17.75 -15.72
CA ARG A 4 1.17 17.27 -16.01
C ARG A 4 1.01 15.79 -16.33
N ASP A 5 0.84 15.47 -17.61
CA ASP A 5 1.20 14.16 -18.15
C ASP A 5 2.63 13.93 -17.67
N LYS A 6 2.77 13.16 -16.59
CA LYS A 6 4.06 12.62 -16.19
C LYS A 6 4.37 11.62 -17.29
N ASP A 7 5.21 12.02 -18.23
CA ASP A 7 5.81 11.13 -19.21
C ASP A 7 6.24 9.83 -18.50
N PRO A 8 6.01 8.66 -19.10
CA PRO A 8 6.42 7.37 -18.54
C PRO A 8 7.93 7.21 -18.74
N GLU A 9 8.72 8.07 -18.09
CA GLU A 9 10.18 8.00 -18.10
C GLU A 9 10.69 6.73 -17.37
N TYR A 10 9.78 6.01 -16.70
CA TYR A 10 10.00 4.73 -16.05
C TYR A 10 9.10 3.64 -16.65
N SER A 11 9.16 3.44 -17.96
CA SER A 11 8.68 2.20 -18.59
C SER A 11 9.76 1.11 -18.50
N PRO A 12 9.41 -0.16 -18.21
CA PRO A 12 10.39 -1.24 -18.10
C PRO A 12 11.23 -1.43 -19.38
N ALA A 13 10.72 -1.01 -20.54
CA ALA A 13 11.41 -1.10 -21.82
C ALA A 13 12.50 -0.03 -22.06
N SER A 14 12.46 1.11 -21.35
CA SER A 14 13.41 2.23 -21.53
C SER A 14 14.36 2.39 -20.34
N LEU A 15 14.35 1.41 -19.43
CA LEU A 15 15.09 1.50 -18.18
C LEU A 15 16.60 1.32 -18.44
N PRO A 16 17.47 2.18 -17.85
CA PRO A 16 18.89 1.91 -17.82
C PRO A 16 19.17 0.58 -17.09
N GLU A 17 20.21 -0.13 -17.51
CA GLU A 17 20.63 -1.44 -16.97
C GLU A 17 20.82 -1.48 -15.44
N ASP A 18 21.08 -0.34 -14.81
CA ASP A 18 21.20 -0.21 -13.34
C ASP A 18 19.85 -0.17 -12.59
N HIS A 19 18.74 -0.05 -13.32
CA HIS A 19 17.42 0.06 -12.71
C HIS A 19 16.70 -1.28 -12.74
N ARG A 20 15.99 -1.61 -11.66
CA ARG A 20 15.19 -2.82 -11.55
C ARG A 20 13.84 -2.55 -10.92
N LEU A 21 12.83 -3.28 -11.38
CA LEU A 21 11.52 -3.32 -10.74
C LEU A 21 11.59 -4.27 -9.55
N VAL A 22 11.22 -3.78 -8.37
CA VAL A 22 11.21 -4.57 -7.14
C VAL A 22 9.90 -4.39 -6.39
N LYS A 23 9.57 -5.38 -5.58
CA LYS A 23 8.47 -5.32 -4.62
C LYS A 23 9.00 -4.82 -3.28
N LEU A 24 8.40 -3.75 -2.76
CA LEU A 24 8.74 -3.20 -1.46
C LEU A 24 8.15 -4.08 -0.35
N GLY A 25 8.99 -4.41 0.62
CA GLY A 25 8.67 -5.08 1.86
C GLY A 25 8.37 -4.08 2.98
N PRO A 26 8.53 -4.49 4.26
CA PRO A 26 8.28 -3.61 5.39
C PRO A 26 9.33 -2.50 5.50
N PRO A 27 8.94 -1.28 5.92
CA PRO A 27 9.89 -0.21 6.22
C PRO A 27 10.82 -0.62 7.37
N GLN A 28 12.11 -0.34 7.26
CA GLN A 28 13.14 -0.64 8.27
C GLN A 28 13.47 0.57 9.18
N GLY A 29 12.78 1.70 8.98
CA GLY A 29 13.09 2.97 9.65
C GLY A 29 14.05 3.83 8.83
N SER A 30 14.18 5.11 9.17
CA SER A 30 14.95 6.13 8.41
C SER A 30 14.59 6.25 6.91
N GLY A 31 13.44 5.67 6.52
CA GLY A 31 12.97 5.46 5.15
C GLY A 31 13.85 4.56 4.29
N ASN A 32 14.47 3.57 4.93
CA ASN A 32 14.97 2.37 4.29
C ASN A 32 13.83 1.35 4.18
N PHE A 33 13.83 0.58 3.10
CA PHE A 33 12.85 -0.46 2.82
C PHE A 33 13.58 -1.73 2.39
N THR A 34 13.13 -2.87 2.91
CA THR A 34 13.48 -4.16 2.30
C THR A 34 12.76 -4.27 0.97
N CYS A 35 13.39 -4.80 -0.07
CA CYS A 35 12.76 -5.05 -1.35
C CYS A 35 13.15 -6.41 -1.91
N THR A 36 12.25 -7.04 -2.65
CA THR A 36 12.46 -8.33 -3.30
C THR A 36 12.46 -8.13 -4.81
N ASP A 37 13.53 -8.60 -5.45
CA ASP A 37 13.69 -8.56 -6.91
C ASP A 37 12.84 -9.63 -7.60
N THR A 38 12.73 -9.57 -8.94
CA THR A 38 12.09 -10.65 -9.72
C THR A 38 12.74 -12.01 -9.51
N ASP A 39 14.03 -12.02 -9.17
CA ASP A 39 14.81 -13.21 -8.84
C ASP A 39 14.56 -13.74 -7.41
N GLY A 40 13.73 -13.05 -6.60
CA GLY A 40 13.48 -13.41 -5.20
C GLY A 40 14.57 -12.96 -4.23
N VAL A 41 15.55 -12.19 -4.69
CA VAL A 41 16.65 -11.69 -3.85
C VAL A 41 16.17 -10.49 -3.02
N GLU A 42 16.20 -10.64 -1.70
CA GLU A 42 15.92 -9.55 -0.76
C GLU A 42 17.13 -8.62 -0.62
N ARG A 43 16.89 -7.31 -0.74
CA ARG A 43 17.89 -6.26 -0.60
C ARG A 43 17.36 -5.10 0.23
N LEU A 44 18.26 -4.30 0.79
CA LEU A 44 17.89 -3.08 1.50
C LEU A 44 18.12 -1.87 0.60
N VAL A 45 17.08 -1.06 0.38
CA VAL A 45 17.17 0.15 -0.42
C VAL A 45 16.74 1.37 0.38
N GLU A 46 17.29 2.52 0.05
CA GLU A 46 16.90 3.79 0.65
C GLU A 46 15.93 4.55 -0.26
N MET A 47 14.86 5.08 0.31
CA MET A 47 14.00 6.02 -0.40
C MET A 47 14.57 7.43 -0.27
N PRO A 48 15.03 8.11 -1.32
CA PRO A 48 15.49 9.48 -1.22
C PRO A 48 14.34 10.43 -0.84
N GLY A 49 14.65 11.47 -0.07
CA GLY A 49 13.64 12.41 0.46
C GLY A 49 12.81 13.13 -0.61
N LYS A 50 13.35 13.29 -1.83
CA LYS A 50 12.63 13.84 -2.98
C LYS A 50 11.43 12.97 -3.37
N VAL A 51 11.61 11.65 -3.40
CA VAL A 51 10.56 10.69 -3.73
C VAL A 51 9.59 10.55 -2.57
N ARG A 52 10.07 10.56 -1.32
CA ARG A 52 9.23 10.51 -0.10
C ARG A 52 8.18 11.62 -0.03
N ARG A 53 8.44 12.79 -0.64
CA ARG A 53 7.49 13.92 -0.67
C ARG A 53 6.41 13.77 -1.73
N VAL A 54 6.65 12.99 -2.78
CA VAL A 54 5.80 12.91 -3.98
C VAL A 54 5.02 11.61 -4.04
N SER A 55 5.57 10.54 -3.48
CA SER A 55 4.99 9.19 -3.55
C SER A 55 4.94 8.55 -2.17
N TYR A 56 3.87 7.79 -1.94
CA TYR A 56 3.70 6.98 -0.74
C TYR A 56 4.17 5.55 -1.02
N ALA A 57 5.07 5.04 -0.18
CA ALA A 57 5.58 3.68 -0.26
C ALA A 57 5.11 2.87 0.96
N ALA A 58 4.42 1.77 0.69
CA ALA A 58 3.97 0.83 1.71
C ALA A 58 4.50 -0.57 1.44
N ARG A 59 4.33 -1.47 2.42
CA ARG A 59 4.60 -2.89 2.24
C ARG A 59 3.70 -3.42 1.12
N GLY A 60 4.29 -4.11 0.15
CA GLY A 60 3.61 -4.65 -1.04
C GLY A 60 3.50 -3.68 -2.21
N SER A 61 3.95 -2.43 -2.08
CA SER A 61 4.03 -1.51 -3.21
C SER A 61 5.16 -1.91 -4.17
N PHE A 62 5.07 -1.52 -5.43
CA PHE A 62 6.12 -1.75 -6.42
C PHE A 62 6.90 -0.47 -6.68
N ALA A 63 8.20 -0.59 -6.88
CA ALA A 63 9.05 0.56 -7.12
C ALA A 63 10.22 0.21 -8.04
N PHE A 64 10.70 1.21 -8.77
CA PHE A 64 11.97 1.13 -9.47
C PHE A 64 13.08 1.57 -8.54
N ILE A 65 14.05 0.69 -8.38
CA ILE A 65 15.29 0.98 -7.68
C ILE A 65 16.40 1.16 -8.68
N LYS A 66 17.39 1.97 -8.31
CA LYS A 66 18.69 2.06 -8.97
C LYS A 66 19.71 1.38 -8.06
N LEU A 67 20.37 0.34 -8.58
CA LEU A 67 21.42 -0.36 -7.85
C LEU A 67 22.72 0.46 -7.89
N PHE A 68 23.50 0.40 -6.81
CA PHE A 68 24.83 1.01 -6.78
C PHE A 68 25.88 0.04 -7.34
N PRO A 69 26.76 0.48 -8.27
CA PRO A 69 27.78 -0.37 -8.85
C PRO A 69 28.87 -0.79 -7.84
N GLU A 70 29.07 -0.02 -6.77
CA GLU A 70 30.08 -0.25 -5.74
C GLU A 70 29.38 -0.24 -4.37
N SER A 71 28.95 -1.42 -3.91
CA SER A 71 28.17 -1.59 -2.68
C SER A 71 29.08 -1.80 -1.46
N ASP A 72 29.86 -0.79 -1.09
CA ASP A 72 30.57 -0.76 0.21
C ASP A 72 29.61 -0.49 1.39
N ALA A 73 28.42 0.02 1.11
CA ALA A 73 27.37 0.27 2.10
C ALA A 73 26.39 -0.91 2.19
N ARG A 74 25.77 -1.09 3.37
CA ARG A 74 24.67 -2.05 3.61
C ARG A 74 23.44 -1.84 2.69
N LEU A 75 23.39 -0.71 1.99
CA LEU A 75 22.34 -0.35 1.05
C LEU A 75 22.72 -0.81 -0.36
N ALA A 76 21.86 -1.60 -0.98
CA ALA A 76 22.05 -2.09 -2.33
C ALA A 76 21.72 -1.05 -3.41
N GLY A 77 20.94 -0.01 -3.05
CA GLY A 77 20.44 0.96 -4.02
C GLY A 77 19.53 2.02 -3.42
N GLU A 78 19.02 2.88 -4.30
CA GLU A 78 18.05 3.92 -3.99
C GLU A 78 16.74 3.74 -4.77
N ILE A 79 15.61 4.17 -4.19
CA ILE A 79 14.31 4.15 -4.86
C ILE A 79 14.17 5.41 -5.73
N VAL A 80 14.03 5.21 -7.04
CA VAL A 80 13.88 6.33 -7.98
C VAL A 80 12.41 6.70 -8.17
N HIS A 81 11.55 5.68 -8.26
CA HIS A 81 10.13 5.88 -8.54
C HIS A 81 9.28 4.80 -7.87
N VAL A 82 8.12 5.18 -7.33
CA VAL A 82 7.14 4.22 -6.79
C VAL A 82 6.00 4.11 -7.78
N VAL A 83 5.76 2.88 -8.24
CA VAL A 83 4.74 2.55 -9.23
C VAL A 83 3.36 2.56 -8.57
N GLN A 84 2.43 3.31 -9.16
CA GLN A 84 1.05 3.39 -8.70
C GLN A 84 0.22 2.23 -9.24
N GLY A 85 -0.85 1.87 -8.52
CA GLY A 85 -1.76 0.80 -8.95
C GLY A 85 -2.41 1.04 -10.32
N THR A 86 -2.54 2.29 -10.76
CA THR A 86 -3.03 2.66 -12.11
C THR A 86 -2.02 2.26 -13.19
N GLU A 87 -0.73 2.48 -12.97
CA GLU A 87 0.36 2.11 -13.88
C GLU A 87 0.50 0.59 -13.98
N ILE A 88 0.40 -0.12 -12.84
CA ILE A 88 0.40 -1.60 -12.81
C ILE A 88 -0.71 -2.16 -13.70
N LYS A 89 -1.93 -1.61 -13.60
CA LYS A 89 -3.07 -2.02 -14.45
C LYS A 89 -2.79 -1.74 -15.93
N ALA A 90 -2.17 -0.60 -16.24
CA ALA A 90 -1.79 -0.25 -17.61
C ALA A 90 -0.75 -1.23 -18.18
N TRP A 91 0.29 -1.57 -17.42
CA TRP A 91 1.33 -2.50 -17.86
C TRP A 91 0.85 -3.94 -17.95
N ARG A 92 -0.05 -4.37 -17.06
CA ARG A 92 -0.74 -5.67 -17.18
C ARG A 92 -1.54 -5.76 -18.48
N ARG A 93 -2.21 -4.67 -18.89
CA ARG A 93 -2.93 -4.61 -20.16
C ARG A 93 -1.97 -4.57 -21.36
N ALA A 94 -0.82 -3.93 -21.21
CA ALA A 94 0.23 -3.88 -22.23
C ALA A 94 1.04 -5.19 -22.37
N GLY A 95 0.96 -6.08 -21.38
CA GLY A 95 1.72 -7.33 -21.34
C GLY A 95 3.18 -7.17 -20.89
N GLU A 96 3.56 -6.00 -20.37
CA GLU A 96 4.92 -5.68 -19.91
C GLU A 96 5.13 -5.97 -18.41
N TRP A 97 4.09 -6.43 -17.71
CA TRP A 97 4.16 -6.74 -16.28
C TRP A 97 4.85 -8.09 -16.04
N PRO A 98 5.89 -8.19 -15.19
CA PRO A 98 6.53 -9.47 -14.90
C PRO A 98 5.59 -10.40 -14.14
N ALA A 99 5.33 -11.58 -14.70
CA ALA A 99 4.46 -12.60 -14.08
C ALA A 99 4.96 -13.04 -12.69
N ALA A 100 6.26 -12.91 -12.41
CA ALA A 100 6.86 -13.19 -11.10
C ALA A 100 6.19 -12.39 -9.96
N PHE A 101 5.66 -11.19 -10.25
CA PHE A 101 4.98 -10.36 -9.26
C PHE A 101 3.48 -10.66 -9.11
N ASP A 102 2.90 -11.45 -10.00
CA ASP A 102 1.47 -11.79 -9.97
C ASP A 102 1.16 -12.90 -8.94
N VAL A 103 2.14 -13.77 -8.68
CA VAL A 103 1.99 -14.97 -7.85
C VAL A 103 1.87 -14.66 -6.35
N GLU A 104 2.41 -13.54 -5.88
CA GLU A 104 2.45 -13.21 -4.44
C GLU A 104 1.36 -12.23 -3.98
N THR A 105 0.40 -11.89 -4.84
CA THR A 105 -0.88 -11.34 -4.39
C THR A 105 -1.80 -12.48 -3.95
N THR A 106 -1.40 -13.24 -2.94
CA THR A 106 -2.39 -13.93 -2.11
C THR A 106 -2.95 -12.85 -1.18
N PRO A 107 -4.22 -12.44 -1.36
CA PRO A 107 -4.85 -11.47 -0.48
C PRO A 107 -5.09 -12.17 0.85
N ALA A 108 -4.30 -11.85 1.87
CA ALA A 108 -4.71 -12.03 3.26
C ALA A 108 -5.56 -10.85 3.76
N GLU A 109 -6.08 -10.04 2.85
CA GLU A 109 -7.16 -9.09 3.11
C GLU A 109 -8.25 -9.43 2.10
N ALA A 110 -9.33 -10.02 2.62
CA ALA A 110 -10.49 -10.42 1.85
C ALA A 110 -10.93 -9.27 0.93
N PRO A 111 -11.28 -9.53 -0.33
CA PRO A 111 -12.07 -8.57 -1.08
C PRO A 111 -13.39 -8.43 -0.33
N ALA A 112 -13.59 -7.31 0.35
CA ALA A 112 -14.94 -6.86 0.65
C ALA A 112 -15.67 -6.82 -0.71
N PRO A 113 -16.72 -7.61 -0.93
CA PRO A 113 -17.53 -7.43 -2.12
C PRO A 113 -18.07 -6.01 -2.04
N ALA A 114 -17.72 -5.19 -3.03
CA ALA A 114 -18.44 -3.98 -3.32
C ALA A 114 -19.85 -4.39 -3.76
N ALA A 115 -20.73 -4.62 -2.78
CA ALA A 115 -22.16 -4.68 -2.97
C ALA A 115 -22.66 -3.24 -3.00
N ASP A 116 -22.60 -2.65 -4.19
CA ASP A 116 -23.48 -1.56 -4.59
C ASP A 116 -24.88 -2.19 -4.72
N SER A 117 -25.59 -2.31 -3.61
CA SER A 117 -26.99 -2.73 -3.57
C SER A 117 -27.64 -2.05 -2.37
N ASP A 118 -28.44 -1.06 -2.73
CA ASP A 118 -29.49 -0.39 -1.98
C ASP A 118 -30.32 -1.39 -1.16
N ASP A 119 -30.58 -1.06 0.11
CA ASP A 119 -31.59 -1.68 0.99
C ASP A 119 -31.32 -3.14 1.45
N ASP A 120 -30.64 -3.32 2.59
CA ASP A 120 -31.01 -4.37 3.55
C ASP A 120 -30.43 -4.05 4.94
N ASP A 121 -31.31 -4.04 5.95
CA ASP A 121 -31.09 -3.75 7.37
C ASP A 121 -30.33 -4.92 8.05
N GLU A 122 -29.16 -5.29 7.52
CA GLU A 122 -28.36 -6.39 8.07
C GLU A 122 -27.54 -5.84 9.26
N PRO A 123 -27.77 -6.31 10.51
CA PRO A 123 -27.06 -5.77 11.67
C PRO A 123 -25.58 -6.12 11.56
N LEU A 124 -24.76 -5.08 11.38
CA LEU A 124 -23.31 -5.20 11.37
C LEU A 124 -22.83 -5.91 12.64
N PRO A 125 -21.81 -6.79 12.54
CA PRO A 125 -21.28 -7.49 13.69
C PRO A 125 -20.82 -6.48 14.75
N GLU A 126 -21.24 -6.72 16.00
CA GLU A 126 -20.95 -5.81 17.11
C GLU A 126 -19.44 -5.70 17.31
N ASN A 127 -18.92 -4.47 17.30
CA ASN A 127 -17.50 -4.22 17.48
C ASN A 127 -17.11 -4.60 18.92
N PRO A 128 -16.28 -5.65 19.14
CA PRO A 128 -15.93 -6.13 20.47
C PRO A 128 -15.07 -5.12 21.26
N ASN A 129 -14.54 -4.09 20.60
CA ASN A 129 -13.81 -2.99 21.22
C ASN A 129 -14.72 -1.77 21.54
N ARG A 130 -16.05 -1.89 21.36
CA ARG A 130 -17.02 -0.87 21.76
C ARG A 130 -17.19 -0.93 23.28
N ARG A 131 -16.85 0.17 23.96
CA ARG A 131 -17.11 0.31 25.39
C ARG A 131 -18.62 0.17 25.63
N HIS A 132 -19.03 -0.83 26.41
CA HIS A 132 -20.42 -1.00 26.80
C HIS A 132 -20.73 0.03 27.88
N ILE A 133 -21.54 1.03 27.55
CA ILE A 133 -22.00 2.02 28.54
C ILE A 133 -23.23 1.40 29.17
N ILE A 134 -23.09 0.94 30.42
CA ILE A 134 -24.24 0.51 31.21
C ILE A 134 -25.01 1.80 31.52
N VAL A 135 -26.07 2.06 30.77
CA VAL A 135 -27.08 3.03 31.18
C VAL A 135 -27.88 2.34 32.27
N ASP A 136 -27.65 2.76 33.51
CA ASP A 136 -28.57 2.44 34.60
C ASP A 136 -29.88 3.13 34.23
N GLU A 137 -30.85 2.37 33.76
CA GLU A 137 -32.25 2.82 33.68
C GLU A 137 -32.71 3.00 35.13
N SER A 138 -32.34 4.14 35.72
CA SER A 138 -32.94 4.62 36.95
C SER A 138 -34.38 4.96 36.60
N ASP A 139 -35.24 3.96 36.81
CA ASP A 139 -36.69 4.05 36.78
C ASP A 139 -37.12 5.28 37.60
N SER A 140 -37.66 6.28 36.92
CA SER A 140 -38.32 7.41 37.56
C SER A 140 -39.61 6.88 38.20
N GLU A 141 -39.55 6.46 39.46
CA GLU A 141 -40.76 6.28 40.27
C GLU A 141 -41.32 7.66 40.67
N GLU A 142 -42.54 7.88 40.17
CA GLU A 142 -43.50 8.94 40.43
C GLU A 142 -43.91 8.95 41.92
N ASP A 143 -43.83 10.09 42.61
CA ASP A 143 -44.50 10.28 43.91
C ASP A 143 -45.59 11.35 43.74
N SER A 144 -46.83 10.87 43.73
CA SER A 144 -48.08 11.65 43.74
C SER A 144 -48.51 11.94 45.18
N ASP A 145 -48.89 13.20 45.43
CA ASP A 145 -49.99 13.69 46.29
C ASP A 145 -50.01 13.32 47.80
N ASP A 146 -49.89 14.33 48.69
CA ASP A 146 -50.83 14.57 49.81
C ASP A 146 -50.58 15.93 50.55
N GLU A 147 -51.70 16.67 50.74
CA GLU A 147 -52.03 17.81 51.65
C GLU A 147 -51.48 19.24 51.46
#